data_AF-A0A9Q0T5T2-F1
#
_entry.id   AF-A0A9Q0T5T2-F1
#
_cell.length_a   1.000
_cell.length_b   1.000
_cell.length_c   1.000
_cell.angle_alpha   90.00
_cell.angle_beta   90.00
_cell.angle_gamma   90.00
#
_symmetry.space_group_name_H-M   'P 1'
#
loop_
_entity.id
_entity.type
_entity.pdbx_description
1 polymer ?
#
loop_
_entity_poly.entity_id
_entity_poly.type
_entity_poly.pdbx_seq_one_letter_code
_entity_poly.pdbx_strand_id
1 'polypeptide(L)'
;MFKDFIAADHLVSSCSAVNLFSMNKTIERYQKRAKDAGISSKMGKDNMEPVKEDTFTLAKKIEHLEISKRKLLGDGLEPCSIDELNQLENQLERSLTRIRARKVMASQARKGKRGPPKIFQNQLFREQIEKLKGEEKILMEENTKLREKCGMQPLDLSSAKTPQGLQERQIVEVETELSIGPPKPQGLINSS
;
A
#
# COMPACT_ATOMS: atom_id res chain seq x y z
N MET A 1 -18.44 -40.97 13.19
CA MET A 1 -18.07 -39.59 12.82
C MET A 1 -17.63 -38.74 14.02
N PHE A 2 -18.48 -38.39 14.99
CA PHE A 2 -18.04 -37.56 16.14
C PHE A 2 -17.05 -38.26 17.10
N LYS A 3 -17.19 -39.57 17.31
CA LYS A 3 -16.25 -40.36 18.14
C LYS A 3 -14.86 -40.51 17.50
N ASP A 4 -14.81 -40.57 16.17
CA ASP A 4 -13.57 -40.71 15.42
C ASP A 4 -12.76 -39.40 15.42
N PHE A 5 -13.45 -38.26 15.44
CA PHE A 5 -12.84 -36.93 15.56
C PHE A 5 -12.16 -36.72 16.92
N ILE A 6 -12.83 -37.09 18.03
CA ILE A 6 -12.25 -36.98 19.38
C ILE A 6 -11.08 -37.95 19.60
N ALA A 7 -11.14 -39.14 19.02
CA ALA A 7 -10.03 -40.10 19.08
C ALA A 7 -8.79 -39.58 18.33
N ALA A 8 -8.97 -38.92 17.18
CA ALA A 8 -7.87 -38.32 16.42
C ALA A 8 -7.20 -37.17 17.19
N ASP A 9 -7.97 -36.28 17.82
CA ASP A 9 -7.43 -35.18 18.63
C ASP A 9 -6.62 -35.69 19.84
N HIS A 10 -7.11 -36.71 20.55
CA HIS A 10 -6.38 -37.34 21.65
C HIS A 10 -5.08 -38.01 21.19
N LEU A 11 -5.08 -38.66 20.02
CA LEU A 11 -3.91 -39.33 19.47
C LEU A 11 -2.85 -38.33 19.00
N VAL A 12 -3.27 -37.23 18.36
CA VAL A 12 -2.39 -36.12 17.94
C VAL A 12 -1.77 -35.43 19.17
N SER A 13 -2.55 -35.19 20.22
CA SER A 13 -2.06 -34.64 21.49
C SER A 13 -1.06 -35.58 22.17
N SER A 14 -1.31 -36.88 22.15
CA SER A 14 -0.41 -37.91 22.71
C SER A 14 0.91 -38.01 21.94
N CYS A 15 0.87 -38.07 20.60
CA CYS A 15 2.07 -38.08 19.75
C CYS A 15 2.91 -36.81 19.91
N SER A 16 2.27 -35.64 20.02
CA SER A 16 2.95 -34.37 20.29
C SER A 16 3.69 -34.40 21.65
N ALA A 17 3.03 -34.91 22.69
CA ALA A 17 3.61 -35.02 24.03
C ALA A 17 4.79 -36.02 24.10
N VAL A 18 4.68 -37.18 23.43
CA VAL A 18 5.76 -38.18 23.37
C VAL A 18 6.98 -37.65 22.63
N ASN A 19 6.77 -36.90 21.53
CA ASN A 19 7.85 -36.25 20.80
C ASN A 19 8.56 -35.18 21.64
N LEU A 20 7.82 -34.37 22.40
CA LEU A 20 8.39 -33.37 23.30
C LEU A 20 9.23 -34.04 24.41
N PHE A 21 8.75 -35.13 25.01
CA PHE A 21 9.48 -35.87 26.06
C PHE A 21 10.77 -36.54 25.54
N SER A 22 10.73 -37.16 24.36
CA SER A 22 11.89 -37.79 23.71
C SER A 22 12.96 -36.76 23.31
N MET A 23 12.51 -35.61 22.77
CA MET A 23 13.37 -34.50 22.40
C MET A 23 14.05 -33.89 23.63
N ASN A 24 13.31 -33.64 24.71
CA ASN A 24 13.84 -33.11 25.96
C ASN A 24 14.91 -34.03 26.58
N LYS A 25 14.66 -35.35 26.64
CA LYS A 25 15.65 -36.34 27.09
C LYS A 25 16.92 -36.33 26.25
N THR A 26 16.78 -36.13 24.94
CA THR A 26 17.93 -36.08 24.03
C THR A 26 18.75 -34.80 24.25
N ILE A 27 18.09 -33.65 24.38
CA ILE A 27 18.72 -32.36 24.71
C ILE A 27 19.48 -32.45 26.04
N GLU A 28 18.88 -33.03 27.07
CA GLU A 28 19.47 -33.17 28.40
C GLU A 28 20.78 -33.98 28.38
N ARG A 29 20.83 -35.07 27.60
CA ARG A 29 22.08 -35.85 27.41
C ARG A 29 23.19 -35.03 26.75
N TYR A 30 22.87 -34.19 25.76
CA TYR A 30 23.85 -33.32 25.11
C TYR A 30 24.34 -32.20 26.03
N GLN A 31 23.43 -31.58 26.79
CA GLN A 31 23.79 -30.55 27.77
C GLN A 31 24.71 -31.11 28.87
N LYS A 32 24.46 -32.33 29.34
CA LYS A 32 25.33 -33.02 30.32
C LYS A 32 26.74 -33.22 29.76
N ARG A 33 26.86 -33.75 28.54
CA ARG A 33 28.15 -33.94 27.86
C ARG A 33 28.90 -32.63 27.61
N ALA A 34 28.20 -31.54 27.29
CA ALA A 34 28.81 -30.23 27.10
C ALA A 34 29.33 -29.59 28.40
N LYS A 35 28.67 -29.87 29.54
CA LYS A 35 29.12 -29.47 30.88
C LYS A 35 30.35 -30.29 31.31
N ASP A 36 30.33 -31.59 31.08
CA ASP A 36 31.43 -32.50 31.42
C ASP A 36 32.71 -32.21 30.60
N ALA A 37 32.56 -31.70 29.36
CA ALA A 37 33.67 -31.34 28.47
C ALA A 37 34.30 -29.96 28.76
N GLY A 38 33.83 -29.20 29.74
CA GLY A 38 34.40 -27.88 30.10
C GLY A 38 34.18 -26.75 29.08
N ILE A 39 33.39 -26.99 28.02
CA ILE A 39 33.15 -26.05 26.91
C ILE A 39 32.14 -24.95 27.32
N SER A 40 31.36 -25.20 28.39
CA SER A 40 30.25 -24.35 28.84
C SER A 40 30.64 -22.94 29.29
N SER A 41 31.89 -22.66 29.66
CA SER A 41 32.25 -21.34 30.21
C SER A 41 32.60 -20.29 29.15
N LYS A 42 32.96 -20.69 27.92
CA LYS A 42 33.39 -19.75 26.86
C LYS A 42 32.48 -19.68 25.63
N MET A 43 31.67 -20.70 25.35
CA MET A 43 30.91 -20.76 24.08
C MET A 43 29.43 -20.39 24.20
N GLY A 44 28.87 -20.42 25.42
CA GLY A 44 27.43 -20.25 25.66
C GLY A 44 26.92 -18.81 25.73
N LYS A 45 27.80 -17.81 25.84
CA LYS A 45 27.40 -16.41 26.05
C LYS A 45 27.42 -15.58 24.75
N ASP A 46 28.40 -15.77 23.87
CA ASP A 46 28.53 -14.93 22.67
C ASP A 46 27.69 -15.38 21.47
N ASN A 47 27.44 -16.69 21.29
CA ASN A 47 26.67 -17.19 20.13
C ASN A 47 25.17 -17.37 20.41
N MET A 48 24.76 -17.40 21.67
CA MET A 48 23.35 -17.65 22.06
C MET A 48 22.56 -16.34 22.25
N GLU A 49 23.23 -15.26 22.62
CA GLU A 49 22.63 -13.91 22.70
C GLU A 49 22.08 -13.40 21.35
N PRO A 50 22.83 -13.44 20.22
CA PRO A 50 22.31 -12.97 18.93
C PRO A 50 21.10 -13.79 18.45
N VAL A 51 21.08 -15.11 18.69
CA VAL A 51 19.94 -15.96 18.32
C VAL A 51 18.69 -15.63 19.16
N LYS A 52 18.85 -15.33 20.46
CA LYS A 52 17.71 -14.90 21.30
C LYS A 52 17.17 -13.55 20.83
N GLU A 53 18.05 -12.60 20.54
CA GLU A 53 17.67 -11.30 20.00
C GLU A 53 16.95 -11.45 18.65
N ASP A 54 17.47 -12.25 17.74
CA ASP A 54 16.85 -12.56 16.45
C ASP A 54 15.45 -13.20 16.62
N THR A 55 15.30 -14.15 17.54
CA THR A 55 13.98 -14.74 17.82
C THR A 55 13.00 -13.72 18.39
N PHE A 56 13.46 -12.82 19.26
CA PHE A 56 12.64 -11.76 19.82
C PHE A 56 12.24 -10.72 18.76
N THR A 57 13.16 -10.33 17.87
CA THR A 57 12.84 -9.39 16.78
C THR A 57 11.85 -10.01 15.80
N LEU A 58 11.98 -11.30 15.48
CA LEU A 58 11.03 -12.00 14.61
C LEU A 58 9.64 -12.12 15.28
N ALA A 59 9.60 -12.44 16.58
CA ALA A 59 8.34 -12.50 17.33
C ALA A 59 7.60 -11.15 17.29
N LYS A 60 8.31 -10.04 17.51
CA LYS A 60 7.75 -8.68 17.37
C LYS A 60 7.23 -8.40 15.95
N LYS A 61 7.94 -8.84 14.91
CA LYS A 61 7.48 -8.68 13.52
C LYS A 61 6.19 -9.46 13.27
N ILE A 62 6.09 -10.69 13.77
CA ILE A 62 4.88 -11.51 13.66
C ILE A 62 3.71 -10.80 14.34
N GLU A 63 3.90 -10.38 15.60
CA GLU A 63 2.87 -9.65 16.35
C GLU A 63 2.39 -8.40 15.60
N HIS A 64 3.33 -7.60 15.07
CA HIS A 64 3.00 -6.42 14.28
C HIS A 64 2.18 -6.75 13.03
N LEU A 65 2.55 -7.80 12.29
CA LEU A 65 1.82 -8.26 11.11
C LEU A 65 0.42 -8.77 11.46
N GLU A 66 0.26 -9.46 12.59
CA GLU A 66 -1.03 -9.95 13.07
C GLU A 66 -1.95 -8.80 13.48
N ILE A 67 -1.41 -7.77 14.15
CA ILE A 67 -2.13 -6.53 14.45
C ILE A 67 -2.56 -5.83 13.16
N SER A 68 -1.64 -5.66 12.21
CA SER A 68 -1.94 -5.04 10.91
C SER A 68 -3.03 -5.79 10.15
N LYS A 69 -2.96 -7.13 10.13
CA LYS A 69 -4.00 -7.99 9.55
C LYS A 69 -5.35 -7.79 10.22
N ARG A 70 -5.42 -7.76 11.56
CA ARG A 70 -6.67 -7.50 12.30
C ARG A 70 -7.27 -6.15 11.94
N LYS A 71 -6.44 -5.10 11.92
CA LYS A 71 -6.87 -3.76 11.48
C LYS A 71 -7.45 -3.78 10.08
N LEU A 72 -6.77 -4.41 9.11
CA LEU A 72 -7.27 -4.56 7.72
C LEU A 72 -8.60 -5.33 7.63
N LEU A 73 -8.92 -6.17 8.61
CA LEU A 73 -10.18 -6.89 8.71
C LEU A 73 -11.28 -6.11 9.47
N GLY A 74 -10.96 -4.94 10.02
CA GLY A 74 -11.89 -4.10 10.77
C GLY A 74 -11.82 -4.29 12.30
N ASP A 75 -10.91 -5.12 12.80
CA ASP A 75 -10.81 -5.43 14.23
C ASP A 75 -9.78 -4.53 14.94
N GLY A 76 -10.10 -4.13 16.17
CA GLY A 76 -9.16 -3.39 17.04
C GLY A 76 -8.81 -1.99 16.52
N LEU A 77 -9.78 -1.31 15.91
CA LEU A 77 -9.64 0.05 15.38
C LEU A 77 -9.88 1.16 16.41
N GLU A 78 -10.40 0.82 17.59
CA GLU A 78 -10.68 1.78 18.68
C GLU A 78 -9.49 2.72 19.03
N PRO A 79 -8.22 2.26 19.07
CA PRO A 79 -7.08 3.15 19.34
C PRO A 79 -6.52 3.85 18.09
N CYS A 80 -7.09 3.64 16.90
CA CYS A 80 -6.56 4.25 15.68
C CYS A 80 -6.92 5.74 15.61
N SER A 81 -5.92 6.55 15.26
CA SER A 81 -6.14 7.94 14.88
C SER A 81 -6.88 8.04 13.54
N ILE A 82 -7.47 9.21 13.28
CA ILE A 82 -8.17 9.49 12.01
C ILE A 82 -7.24 9.34 10.79
N ASP A 83 -5.98 9.74 10.93
CA ASP A 83 -4.99 9.63 9.85
C ASP A 83 -4.62 8.18 9.56
N GLU A 84 -4.43 7.36 10.61
CA GLU A 84 -4.20 5.92 10.44
C GLU A 84 -5.40 5.22 9.81
N LEU A 85 -6.62 5.60 10.19
CA LEU A 85 -7.84 5.05 9.62
C LEU A 85 -7.99 5.43 8.13
N ASN A 86 -7.71 6.68 7.78
CA ASN A 86 -7.67 7.13 6.39
C ASN A 86 -6.62 6.37 5.57
N GLN A 87 -5.42 6.12 6.14
CA GLN A 87 -4.40 5.31 5.46
C GLN A 87 -4.88 3.88 5.22
N LEU A 88 -5.53 3.27 6.21
CA LEU A 88 -6.09 1.93 6.12
C LEU A 88 -7.19 1.84 5.05
N GLU A 89 -8.10 2.81 5.04
CA GLU A 89 -9.17 2.91 4.03
C GLU A 89 -8.60 3.02 2.62
N ASN A 90 -7.62 3.92 2.42
CA ASN A 90 -6.94 4.08 1.14
C ASN A 90 -6.24 2.79 0.69
N GLN A 91 -5.58 2.08 1.61
CA GLN A 91 -4.94 0.80 1.32
C GLN A 91 -5.96 -0.26 0.87
N LEU A 92 -7.11 -0.33 1.53
CA LEU A 92 -8.21 -1.24 1.19
C LEU A 92 -8.85 -0.86 -0.16
N GLU A 93 -9.13 0.43 -0.41
CA GLU A 93 -9.72 0.90 -1.67
C GLU A 93 -8.82 0.53 -2.86
N ARG A 94 -7.50 0.79 -2.76
CA ARG A 94 -6.53 0.47 -3.81
C ARG A 94 -6.46 -1.04 -4.09
N SER A 95 -6.41 -1.86 -3.03
CA SER A 95 -6.31 -3.32 -3.16
C SER A 95 -7.60 -3.94 -3.74
N LEU A 96 -8.77 -3.50 -3.29
CA LEU A 96 -10.06 -3.94 -3.80
C LEU A 96 -10.27 -3.55 -5.26
N THR A 97 -9.89 -2.33 -5.64
CA THR A 97 -9.96 -1.89 -7.03
C THR A 97 -9.13 -2.80 -7.93
N ARG A 98 -7.92 -3.16 -7.50
CA ARG A 98 -7.04 -4.10 -8.21
C ARG A 98 -7.63 -5.50 -8.34
N ILE A 99 -8.22 -6.03 -7.25
CA ILE A 99 -8.90 -7.34 -7.25
C ILE A 99 -10.09 -7.34 -8.20
N ARG A 100 -10.94 -6.30 -8.13
CA ARG A 100 -12.11 -6.13 -8.99
C ARG A 100 -11.70 -6.03 -10.45
N ALA A 101 -10.69 -5.23 -10.79
CA ALA A 101 -10.16 -5.11 -12.15
C ALA A 101 -9.70 -6.47 -12.69
N ARG A 102 -8.93 -7.24 -11.90
CA ARG A 102 -8.48 -8.60 -12.28
C ARG A 102 -9.65 -9.57 -12.49
N LYS A 103 -10.64 -9.56 -11.61
CA LYS A 103 -11.85 -10.40 -11.73
C LYS A 103 -12.64 -10.06 -12.99
N VAL A 104 -12.79 -8.77 -13.28
CA VAL A 104 -13.44 -8.28 -14.50
C VAL A 104 -12.63 -8.69 -15.74
N MET A 105 -11.31 -8.53 -15.76
CA MET A 105 -10.44 -9.02 -16.84
C MET A 105 -10.64 -10.52 -17.11
N ALA A 106 -10.55 -11.35 -16.07
CA ALA A 106 -10.70 -12.79 -16.19
C ALA A 106 -12.08 -13.21 -16.73
N SER A 107 -13.15 -12.53 -16.30
CA SER A 107 -14.51 -12.79 -16.82
C SER A 107 -14.75 -12.25 -18.24
N GLN A 108 -14.09 -11.15 -18.63
CA GLN A 108 -14.19 -10.58 -19.98
C GLN A 108 -13.35 -11.34 -21.01
N ALA A 109 -12.21 -11.91 -20.60
CA ALA A 109 -11.39 -12.79 -21.44
C ALA A 109 -12.20 -14.00 -21.92
N ARG A 110 -13.08 -14.55 -21.06
CA ARG A 110 -14.02 -15.62 -21.43
C ARG A 110 -15.10 -15.18 -22.43
N LYS A 111 -15.39 -13.87 -22.51
CA LYS A 111 -16.45 -13.30 -23.36
C LYS A 111 -15.90 -12.64 -24.65
N GLY A 112 -14.62 -12.83 -24.97
CA GLY A 112 -14.01 -12.35 -26.22
C GLY A 112 -13.95 -10.82 -26.39
N LYS A 113 -14.17 -10.03 -25.31
CA LYS A 113 -14.07 -8.56 -25.40
C LYS A 113 -12.61 -8.12 -25.42
N ARG A 114 -12.24 -7.32 -26.41
CA ARG A 114 -10.90 -6.70 -26.54
C ARG A 114 -10.93 -5.30 -25.91
N GLY A 115 -10.12 -5.07 -24.88
CA GLY A 115 -9.89 -3.75 -24.28
C GLY A 115 -9.69 -3.80 -22.77
N PRO A 116 -8.90 -2.88 -22.18
CA PRO A 116 -8.74 -2.78 -20.74
C PRO A 116 -10.06 -2.31 -20.09
N PRO A 117 -10.49 -2.91 -18.97
CA PRO A 117 -11.69 -2.51 -18.24
C PRO A 117 -11.57 -1.05 -17.82
N LYS A 118 -12.68 -0.30 -17.90
CA LYS A 118 -12.75 1.10 -17.43
C LYS A 118 -12.22 1.26 -15.99
N ILE A 119 -12.45 0.26 -15.13
CA ILE A 119 -11.94 0.23 -13.75
C ILE A 119 -10.41 0.32 -13.70
N PHE A 120 -9.70 -0.31 -14.64
CA PHE A 120 -8.23 -0.27 -14.72
C PHE A 120 -7.71 1.12 -15.10
N GLN A 121 -8.37 1.78 -16.06
CA GLN A 121 -8.02 3.15 -16.44
C GLN A 121 -8.25 4.14 -15.29
N ASN A 122 -9.40 4.04 -14.60
CA ASN A 122 -9.69 4.89 -13.44
C ASN A 122 -8.67 4.68 -12.30
N GLN A 123 -8.17 3.45 -12.11
CA GLN A 123 -7.11 3.17 -11.15
C GLN A 123 -5.80 3.85 -11.55
N LEU A 124 -5.38 3.76 -12.81
CA LEU A 124 -4.17 4.43 -13.30
C LEU A 124 -4.24 5.95 -13.15
N PHE A 125 -5.36 6.57 -13.52
CA PHE A 125 -5.53 8.01 -13.35
C PHE A 125 -5.49 8.43 -11.89
N ARG A 126 -6.11 7.65 -10.99
CA ARG A 126 -6.06 7.91 -9.56
C ARG A 126 -4.63 7.85 -9.01
N GLU A 127 -3.87 6.80 -9.36
CA GLU A 127 -2.47 6.64 -8.94
C GLU A 127 -1.61 7.81 -9.46
N GLN A 128 -1.85 8.28 -10.69
CA GLN A 128 -1.18 9.45 -11.25
C GLN A 128 -1.52 10.73 -10.49
N ILE A 129 -2.78 10.95 -10.14
CA ILE A 129 -3.23 12.11 -9.35
C ILE A 129 -2.60 12.10 -7.96
N GLU A 130 -2.55 10.96 -7.28
CA GLU A 130 -1.91 10.85 -5.97
C GLU A 130 -0.42 11.14 -6.03
N LYS A 131 0.28 10.63 -7.05
CA LYS A 131 1.70 10.92 -7.27
C LYS A 131 1.93 12.42 -7.46
N LEU A 132 1.16 13.07 -8.33
CA LEU A 132 1.26 14.50 -8.59
C LEU A 132 0.95 15.34 -7.34
N LYS A 133 -0.05 14.97 -6.55
CA LYS A 133 -0.35 15.63 -5.27
C LYS A 133 0.80 15.50 -4.26
N GLY A 134 1.49 14.36 -4.24
CA GLY A 134 2.68 14.17 -3.42
C GLY A 134 3.84 15.06 -3.85
N GLU A 135 4.11 15.13 -5.14
CA GLU A 135 5.13 16.02 -5.72
C GLU A 135 4.81 17.49 -5.44
N GLU A 136 3.55 17.91 -5.61
CA GLU A 136 3.08 19.26 -5.29
C GLU A 136 3.34 19.62 -3.82
N LYS A 137 3.05 18.71 -2.89
CA LYS A 137 3.30 18.93 -1.45
C LYS A 137 4.79 19.12 -1.15
N ILE A 138 5.66 18.29 -1.74
CA ILE A 138 7.12 18.39 -1.55
C ILE A 138 7.64 19.71 -2.11
N LEU A 139 7.26 20.04 -3.34
CA LEU A 139 7.67 21.27 -4.01
C LEU A 139 7.16 22.52 -3.29
N MET A 140 5.97 22.46 -2.69
CA MET A 140 5.42 23.53 -1.88
C MET A 140 6.27 23.74 -0.63
N GLU A 141 6.63 22.67 0.09
CA GLU A 141 7.51 22.75 1.27
C GLU A 141 8.94 23.21 0.93
N GLU A 142 9.47 22.81 -0.21
CA GLU A 142 10.77 23.30 -0.68
C GLU A 142 10.72 24.78 -1.03
N ASN A 143 9.67 25.23 -1.72
CA ASN A 143 9.49 26.64 -2.05
C ASN A 143 9.30 27.51 -0.81
N THR A 144 8.58 27.04 0.22
CA THR A 144 8.49 27.80 1.48
C THR A 144 9.86 27.97 2.12
N LYS A 145 10.65 26.90 2.21
CA LYS A 145 12.04 26.94 2.73
C LYS A 145 12.96 27.85 1.92
N LEU A 146 12.85 27.84 0.59
CA LEU A 146 13.65 28.71 -0.28
C LEU A 146 13.25 30.18 -0.12
N ARG A 147 11.95 30.47 -0.01
CA ARG A 147 11.45 31.83 0.25
C ARG A 147 11.96 32.40 1.55
N GLU A 148 11.94 31.62 2.63
CA GLU A 148 12.54 32.00 3.92
C GLU A 148 14.02 32.34 3.78
N LYS A 149 14.79 31.49 3.10
CA LYS A 149 16.23 31.74 2.83
C LYS A 149 16.49 33.00 2.02
N CYS A 150 15.58 33.37 1.12
CA CYS A 150 15.68 34.57 0.29
C CYS A 150 15.07 35.83 0.94
N GLY A 151 14.61 35.76 2.21
CA GLY A 151 14.00 36.90 2.90
C GLY A 151 12.61 37.30 2.35
N MET A 152 11.94 36.39 1.65
CA MET A 152 10.60 36.60 1.08
C MET A 152 9.54 36.07 2.05
N GLN A 153 8.42 36.78 2.21
CA GLN A 153 7.29 36.31 3.03
C GLN A 153 6.68 35.00 2.48
N PRO A 154 6.08 34.13 3.33
CA PRO A 154 5.34 32.97 2.87
C PRO A 154 4.17 33.36 1.97
N LEU A 155 3.93 32.61 0.89
CA LEU A 155 2.68 32.74 0.12
C LEU A 155 1.61 31.87 0.77
N ASP A 156 0.70 32.47 1.53
CA ASP A 156 -0.51 31.78 1.99
C ASP A 156 -1.50 31.67 0.83
N LEU A 157 -1.44 30.53 0.11
CA LEU A 157 -2.43 30.16 -0.92
C LEU A 157 -3.73 29.60 -0.33
N SER A 158 -3.92 29.68 0.99
CA SER A 158 -5.12 29.23 1.72
C SER A 158 -6.40 29.99 1.32
N SER A 159 -6.29 31.16 0.68
CA SER A 159 -7.44 31.94 0.21
C SER A 159 -7.42 32.15 -1.32
N ALA A 160 -7.46 31.07 -2.10
CA ALA A 160 -7.93 31.16 -3.48
C ALA A 160 -9.47 31.26 -3.52
N LYS A 161 -10.03 32.34 -2.94
CA LYS A 161 -11.34 32.87 -3.35
C LYS A 161 -11.08 34.01 -4.32
N THR A 162 -11.44 33.80 -5.59
CA THR A 162 -11.56 34.79 -6.68
C THR A 162 -10.26 35.43 -7.19
N PRO A 163 -9.92 35.32 -8.49
CA PRO A 163 -8.86 36.12 -9.07
C PRO A 163 -9.37 37.54 -9.32
N GLN A 164 -8.94 38.50 -8.51
CA GLN A 164 -8.93 39.92 -8.87
C GLN A 164 -7.49 40.41 -8.79
N GLY A 165 -6.97 40.96 -9.88
CA GLY A 165 -5.67 41.64 -9.90
C GLY A 165 -4.69 41.16 -10.96
N LEU A 166 -5.09 41.10 -12.23
CA LEU A 166 -4.15 41.35 -13.32
C LEU A 166 -4.54 42.67 -13.96
N GLN A 167 -3.56 43.57 -14.03
CA GLN A 167 -3.68 44.91 -14.59
C GLN A 167 -4.44 44.89 -15.92
N GLU A 168 -5.44 45.74 -15.99
CA GLU A 168 -6.31 45.95 -17.14
C GLU A 168 -5.47 46.38 -18.35
N ARG A 169 -5.08 45.42 -19.17
CA ARG A 169 -4.56 45.69 -20.50
C ARG A 169 -5.79 46.02 -21.34
N GLN A 170 -5.97 47.29 -21.70
CA GLN A 170 -7.04 47.71 -22.61
C GLN A 170 -7.04 46.80 -23.85
N ILE A 171 -8.05 45.94 -23.95
CA ILE A 171 -8.32 45.15 -25.14
C ILE A 171 -9.17 46.04 -26.02
N VAL A 172 -8.57 46.60 -27.08
CA VAL A 172 -9.36 47.19 -28.16
C VAL A 172 -9.98 46.03 -28.92
N GLU A 173 -11.30 45.90 -28.82
CA GLU A 173 -12.10 44.89 -29.50
C GLU A 173 -12.08 45.21 -31.01
N VAL A 174 -11.40 44.37 -31.80
CA VAL A 174 -11.49 44.39 -33.26
C VAL A 174 -12.32 43.19 -33.66
N GLU A 175 -13.52 43.44 -34.17
CA GLU A 175 -14.38 42.40 -34.74
C GLU A 175 -13.68 41.76 -35.93
N THR A 176 -13.17 40.53 -35.74
CA THR A 176 -12.77 39.67 -36.84
C THR A 176 -13.86 38.62 -37.04
N GLU A 177 -14.63 38.73 -38.12
CA GLU A 177 -15.57 37.68 -38.54
C GLU A 177 -14.78 36.45 -39.01
N LEU A 178 -14.52 35.51 -38.10
CA LEU A 178 -13.90 34.22 -38.38
C LEU A 178 -14.99 33.14 -38.46
N SER A 179 -15.42 32.80 -39.67
CA SER A 179 -16.28 31.62 -39.89
C SER A 179 -15.44 30.37 -40.09
N ILE A 180 -15.27 29.57 -39.02
CA ILE A 180 -14.70 28.22 -39.11
C ILE A 180 -15.85 27.25 -39.37
N GLY A 181 -16.11 26.97 -40.65
CA GLY A 181 -17.10 25.97 -41.09
C GLY A 181 -16.46 24.90 -41.98
N PRO A 182 -16.98 23.66 -41.99
CA PRO A 182 -16.48 22.61 -42.86
C PRO A 182 -16.61 23.01 -44.35
N PRO A 183 -15.65 22.64 -45.21
CA PRO A 183 -15.63 23.07 -46.61
C PRO A 183 -16.84 22.55 -47.39
N LYS A 184 -17.42 23.41 -48.24
CA LYS A 184 -18.54 23.04 -49.11
C LYS A 184 -18.11 22.00 -50.16
N PRO A 185 -18.91 20.96 -50.43
CA PRO A 185 -18.63 20.01 -51.50
C PRO A 185 -18.66 20.74 -52.85
N GLN A 186 -17.57 20.68 -53.60
CA GLN A 186 -17.53 21.19 -54.98
C GLN A 186 -18.35 20.24 -55.85
N GLY A 187 -19.44 20.77 -56.42
CA GLY A 187 -20.34 20.04 -57.32
C GLY A 187 -19.63 19.60 -58.60
N LEU A 188 -19.98 18.40 -59.04
CA LEU A 188 -19.62 17.80 -60.32
C LEU A 188 -19.92 18.77 -61.48
N ILE A 189 -18.87 19.15 -62.21
CA ILE A 189 -19.02 19.83 -63.51
C ILE A 189 -19.25 18.72 -64.54
N ASN A 190 -20.52 18.50 -64.90
CA ASN A 190 -20.86 17.78 -66.12
C ASN A 190 -20.62 18.74 -67.30
N SER A 191 -19.64 18.46 -68.15
CA SER A 191 -19.50 19.11 -69.45
C SER A 191 -20.26 18.30 -70.51
N SER A 192 -21.20 18.97 -71.18
CA SER A 192 -21.83 18.54 -72.44
C SER A 192 -20.82 18.40 -73.57
#